data_AF-A0A960RIC7-F1
#
_entry.id   AF-A0A960RIC7-F1
#
_cell.length_a   1.000
_cell.length_b   1.000
_cell.length_c   1.000
_cell.angle_alpha   90.00
_cell.angle_beta   90.00
_cell.angle_gamma   90.00
#
_symmetry.space_group_name_H-M   'P 1'
#
loop_
_entity.id
_entity.type
_entity.pdbx_description
1 polymer ?
#
loop_
_entity_poly.entity_id
_entity_poly.type
_entity_poly.pdbx_seq_one_letter_code
_entity_poly.pdbx_strand_id
1 'polypeptide(L)'
;MMMKKQVVWIGVATMGLALAAEAAVVILPNGNRVEGSEVRARPNGDIVLTTPQGQRTFPRGQYQRAEADKPATYDRAGSLVSQGQFDQAISLLKQIVSEYQYLTWDNNARIALARVYLSQKKPAEAVNVFEELFEADPAYRNDDQVAWAYRSALVDAQQFDNLH
;
A
#
# COMPACT_ATOMS: atom_id res chain seq x y z
N MET A 1 -39.83 -18.77 -58.84
CA MET A 1 -38.40 -18.45 -59.07
C MET A 1 -38.05 -17.25 -58.20
N MET A 2 -37.88 -17.47 -56.89
CA MET A 2 -36.59 -17.37 -56.17
C MET A 2 -35.78 -16.10 -56.46
N MET A 3 -35.70 -15.20 -55.48
CA MET A 3 -34.42 -14.59 -55.06
C MET A 3 -34.54 -14.07 -53.62
N LYS A 4 -33.92 -14.82 -52.71
CA LYS A 4 -33.62 -14.43 -51.31
C LYS A 4 -32.58 -13.30 -51.34
N LYS A 5 -32.75 -12.25 -50.56
CA LYS A 5 -31.64 -11.39 -50.12
C LYS A 5 -31.68 -11.23 -48.61
N GLN A 6 -30.51 -11.43 -48.03
CA GLN A 6 -30.25 -11.83 -46.66
C GLN A 6 -30.32 -10.62 -45.72
N VAL A 7 -30.98 -10.79 -44.58
CA VAL A 7 -30.89 -9.87 -43.44
C VAL A 7 -29.55 -10.13 -42.76
N VAL A 8 -28.61 -9.21 -42.93
CA VAL A 8 -27.35 -9.22 -42.18
C VAL A 8 -27.66 -8.69 -40.78
N TRP A 9 -27.70 -9.60 -39.80
CA TRP A 9 -27.65 -9.22 -38.40
C TRP A 9 -26.22 -8.81 -38.08
N ILE A 10 -26.01 -7.50 -37.88
CA ILE A 10 -24.78 -7.00 -37.26
C ILE A 10 -24.87 -7.37 -35.79
N GLY A 11 -24.19 -8.47 -35.43
CA GLY A 11 -23.95 -8.82 -34.04
C GLY A 11 -23.08 -7.73 -33.41
N VAL A 12 -23.68 -6.93 -32.53
CA VAL A 12 -22.93 -6.03 -31.66
C VAL A 12 -22.14 -6.91 -30.70
N ALA A 13 -20.85 -7.08 -30.96
CA ALA A 13 -19.92 -7.61 -30.00
C ALA A 13 -19.72 -6.54 -28.92
N THR A 14 -20.53 -6.60 -27.86
CA THR A 14 -20.22 -5.89 -26.63
C THR A 14 -18.95 -6.51 -26.06
N MET A 15 -17.80 -5.88 -26.34
CA MET A 15 -16.61 -6.04 -25.53
C MET A 15 -16.98 -5.63 -24.10
N GLY A 16 -17.26 -6.63 -23.26
CA GLY A 16 -17.27 -6.45 -21.82
C GLY A 16 -15.87 -6.04 -21.41
N LEU A 17 -15.66 -4.75 -21.22
CA LEU A 17 -14.56 -4.23 -20.41
C LEU A 17 -14.77 -4.79 -19.01
N ALA A 18 -14.14 -5.92 -18.71
CA ALA A 18 -13.94 -6.33 -17.34
C ALA A 18 -13.03 -5.27 -16.72
N LEU A 19 -13.64 -4.28 -16.07
CA LEU A 19 -12.96 -3.43 -15.12
C LEU A 19 -12.32 -4.41 -14.12
N ALA A 20 -11.00 -4.50 -14.14
CA ALA A 20 -10.25 -5.20 -13.11
C ALA A 20 -10.58 -4.45 -11.82
N ALA A 21 -11.55 -4.95 -11.06
CA ALA A 21 -11.72 -4.54 -9.68
C ALA A 21 -10.38 -4.84 -9.01
N GLU A 22 -9.68 -3.82 -8.54
CA GLU A 22 -8.52 -4.00 -7.69
C GLU A 22 -8.97 -4.92 -6.55
N ALA A 23 -8.49 -6.16 -6.56
CA ALA A 23 -8.97 -7.19 -5.65
C ALA A 23 -8.22 -7.05 -4.34
N ALA A 24 -8.92 -7.10 -3.23
CA ALA A 24 -8.30 -7.21 -1.92
C ALA A 24 -7.63 -8.59 -1.79
N VAL A 25 -6.39 -8.64 -1.30
CA VAL A 25 -5.62 -9.89 -1.26
C VAL A 25 -4.98 -10.11 0.09
N VAL A 26 -5.04 -11.33 0.60
CA VAL A 26 -4.20 -11.79 1.71
C VAL A 26 -3.14 -12.76 1.18
N ILE A 27 -1.87 -12.44 1.41
CA ILE A 27 -0.72 -13.26 1.05
C ILE A 27 -0.33 -14.09 2.27
N LEU A 28 -0.27 -15.41 2.10
CA LEU A 28 0.12 -16.36 3.15
C LEU A 28 1.64 -16.59 3.17
N PRO A 29 2.22 -17.12 4.27
CA PRO A 29 3.66 -17.35 4.38
C PRO A 29 4.25 -18.26 3.30
N ASN A 30 3.45 -19.13 2.70
CA ASN A 30 3.85 -20.01 1.60
C ASN A 30 3.75 -19.34 0.21
N GLY A 31 3.43 -18.04 0.16
CA GLY A 31 3.24 -17.28 -1.08
C GLY A 31 1.85 -17.42 -1.71
N ASN A 32 0.96 -18.24 -1.16
CA ASN A 32 -0.41 -18.37 -1.68
C ASN A 32 -1.18 -17.07 -1.46
N ARG A 33 -1.98 -16.69 -2.46
CA ARG A 33 -2.83 -15.50 -2.43
C ARG A 33 -4.27 -15.92 -2.23
N VAL A 34 -4.97 -15.28 -1.30
CA VAL A 34 -6.42 -15.40 -1.14
C VAL A 34 -7.05 -14.09 -1.59
N GLU A 35 -7.82 -14.16 -2.67
CA GLU A 35 -8.49 -13.00 -3.24
C GLU A 35 -9.87 -12.79 -2.61
N GLY A 36 -10.26 -11.52 -2.51
CA GLY A 36 -11.54 -11.07 -2.01
C GLY A 36 -11.94 -9.72 -2.59
N SER A 37 -13.13 -9.26 -2.23
CA SER A 37 -13.67 -7.96 -2.65
C SER A 37 -13.32 -6.84 -1.68
N GLU A 38 -12.91 -7.16 -0.46
CA GLU A 38 -12.58 -6.17 0.57
C GLU A 38 -11.69 -6.82 1.64
N VAL A 39 -10.73 -6.07 2.15
CA VAL A 39 -9.90 -6.47 3.30
C VAL A 39 -9.92 -5.38 4.36
N ARG A 40 -10.00 -5.78 5.63
CA ARG A 40 -9.90 -4.88 6.77
C ARG A 40 -9.02 -5.48 7.85
N ALA A 41 -8.22 -4.66 8.49
CA ALA A 41 -7.48 -5.04 9.68
C ALA A 41 -8.29 -4.72 10.95
N ARG A 42 -8.20 -5.59 11.94
CA ARG A 42 -8.67 -5.33 13.30
C ARG A 42 -7.53 -4.75 14.14
N PRO A 43 -7.83 -4.07 15.27
CA PRO A 43 -6.79 -3.50 16.14
C PRO A 43 -5.76 -4.52 16.67
N ASN A 44 -6.16 -5.79 16.80
CA ASN A 44 -5.28 -6.88 17.21
C ASN A 44 -4.38 -7.42 16.08
N GLY A 45 -4.52 -6.90 14.85
CA GLY A 45 -3.79 -7.33 13.68
C GLY A 45 -4.41 -8.52 12.95
N ASP A 46 -5.62 -8.96 13.31
CA ASP A 46 -6.32 -9.94 12.48
C ASP A 46 -6.81 -9.29 11.20
N ILE A 47 -6.71 -10.01 10.09
CA ILE A 47 -7.20 -9.57 8.79
C ILE A 47 -8.52 -10.25 8.47
N VAL A 48 -9.54 -9.47 8.20
CA VAL A 48 -10.83 -9.95 7.71
C VAL A 48 -10.92 -9.68 6.22
N LEU A 49 -10.99 -10.75 5.42
CA LEU A 49 -11.17 -10.70 3.98
C LEU A 49 -12.59 -11.13 3.63
N THR A 50 -13.29 -10.32 2.84
CA THR A 50 -14.61 -10.65 2.28
C THR A 50 -14.39 -11.37 0.95
N THR A 51 -14.74 -12.65 0.86
CA THR A 51 -14.70 -13.44 -0.38
C THR A 51 -16.12 -13.72 -0.89
N PRO A 52 -16.29 -14.21 -2.13
CA PRO A 52 -17.60 -14.64 -2.63
C PRO A 52 -18.27 -15.74 -1.79
N GLN A 53 -17.50 -16.51 -1.00
CA GLN A 53 -18.01 -17.55 -0.11
C GLN A 53 -18.34 -17.04 1.31
N GLY A 54 -18.07 -15.77 1.60
CA GLY A 54 -18.26 -15.14 2.92
C GLY A 54 -16.98 -14.52 3.49
N GLN A 55 -17.01 -14.15 4.76
CA GLN A 55 -15.84 -13.56 5.43
C GLN A 55 -14.88 -14.65 5.91
N ARG A 56 -13.58 -14.43 5.68
CA ARG A 56 -12.49 -15.23 6.21
C ARG A 56 -11.62 -14.36 7.10
N THR A 57 -11.28 -14.88 8.28
CA THR A 57 -10.35 -14.19 9.21
C THR A 57 -8.99 -14.87 9.17
N PHE A 58 -7.94 -14.08 9.06
CA PHE A 58 -6.54 -14.50 9.12
C PHE A 58 -5.92 -13.88 10.37
N PRO A 59 -5.64 -14.69 11.40
CA PRO A 59 -4.99 -14.19 12.61
C PRO A 59 -3.62 -13.58 12.33
N ARG A 60 -3.23 -12.58 13.13
CA ARG A 60 -1.88 -12.01 13.05
C ARG A 60 -0.81 -13.11 13.11
N GLY A 61 0.14 -13.07 12.19
CA GLY A 61 1.22 -14.07 12.05
C GLY A 61 0.86 -15.30 11.19
N GLN A 62 -0.40 -15.46 10.77
CA GLN A 62 -0.79 -16.51 9.80
C GLN A 62 -0.84 -16.02 8.35
N TYR A 63 -0.60 -14.74 8.14
CA TYR A 63 -0.44 -14.12 6.83
C TYR A 63 0.86 -13.32 6.81
N GLN A 64 1.43 -13.18 5.62
CA GLN A 64 2.61 -12.36 5.39
C GLN A 64 2.22 -10.90 5.15
N ARG A 65 1.22 -10.68 4.29
CA ARG A 65 0.78 -9.33 3.92
C ARG A 65 -0.70 -9.30 3.56
N ALA A 66 -1.34 -8.16 3.80
CA ALA A 66 -2.69 -7.87 3.35
C ALA A 66 -2.68 -6.63 2.45
N GLU A 67 -3.16 -6.79 1.23
CA GLU A 67 -3.22 -5.77 0.19
C GLU A 67 -4.65 -5.28 0.09
N ALA A 68 -4.84 -4.00 0.45
CA ALA A 68 -6.08 -3.27 0.28
C ALA A 68 -5.95 -2.32 -0.90
N ASP A 69 -7.10 -1.79 -1.34
CA ASP A 69 -7.15 -0.73 -2.33
C ASP A 69 -6.35 0.48 -1.89
N LYS A 70 -5.81 1.19 -2.87
CA LYS A 70 -5.05 2.40 -2.59
C LYS A 70 -5.92 3.47 -1.95
N PRO A 71 -5.54 4.01 -0.77
CA PRO A 71 -6.22 5.15 -0.21
C PRO A 71 -6.17 6.33 -1.19
N ALA A 72 -7.32 6.91 -1.52
CA ALA A 72 -7.39 8.11 -2.36
C ALA A 72 -6.58 9.29 -1.77
N THR A 73 -6.42 9.32 -0.45
CA THR A 73 -5.60 10.30 0.28
C THR A 73 -4.11 10.16 0.00
N TYR A 74 -3.63 8.99 -0.45
CA TYR A 74 -2.22 8.74 -0.74
C TYR A 74 -1.73 9.58 -1.93
N ASP A 75 -2.48 9.59 -3.03
CA ASP A 75 -2.15 10.42 -4.20
C ASP A 75 -2.23 11.91 -3.88
N ARG A 76 -3.21 12.30 -3.05
CA ARG A 76 -3.31 13.67 -2.56
C ARG A 76 -2.07 14.07 -1.76
N ALA A 77 -1.58 13.19 -0.88
CA ALA A 77 -0.33 13.44 -0.15
C ALA A 77 0.84 13.66 -1.12
N GLY A 78 1.00 12.81 -2.13
CA GLY A 78 2.04 12.97 -3.16
C GLY A 78 1.94 14.30 -3.94
N SER A 79 0.71 14.73 -4.25
CA SER A 79 0.47 16.03 -4.90
C SER A 79 0.86 17.21 -3.99
N LEU A 80 0.50 17.14 -2.71
CA LEU A 80 0.89 18.16 -1.72
C LEU A 80 2.41 18.26 -1.56
N VAL A 81 3.12 17.13 -1.56
CA VAL A 81 4.60 17.11 -1.55
C VAL A 81 5.17 17.83 -2.77
N SER A 82 4.64 17.54 -3.96
CA SER A 82 5.07 18.20 -5.21
C SER A 82 4.81 19.72 -5.20
N GLN A 83 3.84 20.18 -4.41
CA GLN A 83 3.50 21.59 -4.22
C GLN A 83 4.26 22.25 -3.06
N GLY A 84 5.15 21.52 -2.38
CA GLY A 84 5.87 21.99 -1.19
C GLY A 84 5.00 22.12 0.06
N GLN A 85 3.75 21.63 0.02
CA GLN A 85 2.80 21.65 1.14
C GLN A 85 3.03 20.47 2.09
N PHE A 86 4.25 20.39 2.63
CA PHE A 86 4.73 19.24 3.38
C PHE A 86 3.93 18.94 4.65
N ASP A 87 3.50 19.95 5.42
CA ASP A 87 2.77 19.70 6.68
C ASP A 87 1.39 19.07 6.46
N GLN A 88 0.72 19.46 5.36
CA GLN A 88 -0.54 18.83 4.96
C GLN A 88 -0.30 17.40 4.46
N ALA A 89 0.77 17.18 3.68
CA ALA A 89 1.15 15.85 3.25
C ALA A 89 1.46 14.92 4.43
N ILE A 90 2.23 15.40 5.43
CA ILE A 90 2.54 14.67 6.66
C ILE A 90 1.25 14.27 7.39
N SER A 91 0.30 15.19 7.50
CA SER A 91 -0.98 14.94 8.18
C SER A 91 -1.77 13.81 7.49
N LEU A 92 -1.87 13.84 6.15
CA LEU A 92 -2.53 12.78 5.40
C LEU A 92 -1.79 11.45 5.49
N LEU A 93 -0.46 11.45 5.42
CA LEU A 93 0.32 10.22 5.52
C LEU A 93 0.18 9.57 6.91
N LYS A 94 0.19 10.36 7.99
CA LYS A 94 -0.07 9.86 9.35
C LYS A 94 -1.48 9.27 9.49
N GLN A 95 -2.47 9.90 8.86
CA GLN A 95 -3.83 9.36 8.81
C GLN A 95 -3.85 7.99 8.11
N ILE A 96 -3.17 7.84 6.97
CA ILE A 96 -3.08 6.56 6.26
C ILE A 96 -2.39 5.50 7.11
N VAL A 97 -1.27 5.83 7.78
CA VAL A 97 -0.58 4.91 8.69
C VAL A 97 -1.53 4.37 9.78
N SER A 98 -2.39 5.23 10.31
CA SER A 98 -3.37 4.84 11.33
C SER A 98 -4.55 4.04 10.77
N GLU A 99 -5.12 4.45 9.64
CA GLU A 99 -6.33 3.83 9.07
C GLU A 99 -6.04 2.50 8.39
N TYR A 100 -4.84 2.35 7.82
CA TYR A 100 -4.40 1.17 7.08
C TYR A 100 -3.42 0.31 7.89
N GLN A 101 -3.40 0.47 9.22
CA GLN A 101 -2.54 -0.31 10.09
C GLN A 101 -2.65 -1.81 9.78
N TYR A 102 -1.51 -2.50 9.60
CA TYR A 102 -1.40 -3.91 9.20
C TYR A 102 -1.79 -4.24 7.75
N LEU A 103 -2.14 -3.24 6.95
CA LEU A 103 -2.36 -3.34 5.51
C LEU A 103 -1.20 -2.67 4.78
N THR A 104 -0.92 -3.11 3.55
CA THR A 104 0.23 -2.66 2.76
C THR A 104 0.43 -1.13 2.69
N TRP A 105 -0.66 -0.37 2.77
CA TRP A 105 -0.60 1.09 2.66
C TRP A 105 -0.07 1.82 3.89
N ASP A 106 -0.03 1.21 5.07
CA ASP A 106 0.62 1.84 6.22
C ASP A 106 2.13 1.97 6.00
N ASN A 107 2.79 0.91 5.54
CA ASN A 107 4.22 0.87 5.27
C ASN A 107 4.58 1.78 4.08
N ASN A 108 3.76 1.79 3.02
CA ASN A 108 3.93 2.76 1.93
C ASN A 108 3.83 4.20 2.43
N ALA A 109 2.88 4.49 3.33
CA ALA A 109 2.74 5.81 3.92
C ALA A 109 3.90 6.17 4.86
N ARG A 110 4.45 5.23 5.64
CA ARG A 110 5.67 5.43 6.44
C ARG A 110 6.87 5.78 5.55
N ILE A 111 7.09 5.05 4.46
CA ILE A 111 8.18 5.33 3.51
C ILE A 111 8.04 6.73 2.91
N ALA A 112 6.83 7.08 2.45
CA ALA A 112 6.55 8.41 1.92
C ALA A 112 6.77 9.50 3.00
N LEU A 113 6.31 9.26 4.24
CA LEU A 113 6.44 10.18 5.36
C LEU A 113 7.90 10.45 5.70
N ALA A 114 8.74 9.42 5.78
CA ALA A 114 10.17 9.56 6.00
C ALA A 114 10.85 10.40 4.90
N ARG A 115 10.49 10.17 3.62
CA ARG A 115 10.99 10.98 2.50
C ARG A 115 10.57 12.44 2.57
N VAL A 116 9.35 12.72 3.05
CA VAL A 116 8.88 14.09 3.27
C VAL A 116 9.68 14.77 4.38
N TYR A 117 9.97 14.06 5.47
CA TYR A 117 10.83 14.58 6.54
C TYR A 117 12.26 14.89 6.04
N LEU A 118 12.86 14.01 5.23
CA LEU A 118 14.15 14.30 4.58
C LEU A 118 14.09 15.56 3.69
N SER A 119 13.00 15.73 2.93
CA SER A 119 12.78 16.91 2.09
C SER A 119 12.67 18.20 2.92
N GLN A 120 12.12 18.11 4.14
CA GLN A 120 12.06 19.22 5.10
C GLN A 120 13.34 19.44 5.91
N LYS A 121 14.45 18.73 5.61
CA LYS A 121 15.68 18.76 6.42
C LYS A 121 15.45 18.39 7.89
N LYS A 122 14.57 17.42 8.11
CA LYS A 122 14.21 16.83 9.40
C LYS A 122 14.67 15.36 9.46
N PRO A 123 15.99 15.10 9.46
CA PRO A 123 16.51 13.74 9.31
C PRO A 123 16.26 12.86 10.54
N ALA A 124 16.21 13.43 11.75
CA ALA A 124 15.89 12.67 12.96
C ALA A 124 14.46 12.10 12.93
N GLU A 125 13.49 12.89 12.47
CA GLU A 125 12.11 12.43 12.29
C GLU A 125 12.01 11.36 11.19
N ALA A 126 12.78 11.50 10.10
CA ALA A 126 12.84 10.47 9.06
C ALA A 126 13.39 9.14 9.61
N VAL A 127 14.46 9.18 10.42
CA VAL A 127 15.01 7.99 11.08
C VAL A 127 13.95 7.30 11.94
N ASN A 128 13.24 8.05 12.79
CA ASN A 128 12.21 7.46 13.65
C ASN A 128 11.12 6.74 12.84
N VAL A 129 10.67 7.34 11.72
CA VAL A 129 9.66 6.71 10.85
C VAL A 129 10.19 5.45 10.17
N PHE A 130 11.48 5.41 9.79
CA PHE A 130 12.09 4.20 9.26
C PHE A 130 12.23 3.10 10.32
N GLU A 131 12.58 3.44 11.57
CA GLU A 131 12.60 2.44 12.64
C GLU A 131 11.21 1.86 12.91
N GLU A 132 10.18 2.70 12.97
CA GLU A 132 8.78 2.24 13.07
C GLU A 132 8.39 1.31 11.92
N LEU A 133 8.84 1.61 10.69
CA LEU A 133 8.64 0.74 9.53
C LEU A 133 9.33 -0.62 9.72
N PHE A 134 10.57 -0.63 10.19
CA PHE A 134 11.34 -1.85 10.38
C PHE A 134 10.86 -2.70 11.57
N GLU A 135 10.29 -2.07 12.59
CA GLU A 135 9.60 -2.77 13.67
C GLU A 135 8.29 -3.41 13.18
N ALA A 136 7.54 -2.70 12.33
CA ALA A 136 6.30 -3.20 11.76
C ALA A 136 6.55 -4.34 10.75
N ASP A 137 7.56 -4.19 9.90
CA ASP A 137 7.95 -5.16 8.88
C ASP A 137 9.48 -5.15 8.67
N PRO A 138 10.20 -6.06 9.35
CA PRO A 138 11.66 -6.17 9.25
C PRO A 138 12.19 -6.43 7.84
N ALA A 139 11.35 -6.92 6.91
CA ALA A 139 11.79 -7.21 5.55
C ALA A 139 12.25 -5.94 4.80
N TYR A 140 11.71 -4.77 5.15
CA TYR A 140 12.12 -3.50 4.55
C TYR A 140 13.56 -3.08 4.86
N ARG A 141 14.21 -3.68 5.87
CA ARG A 141 15.66 -3.46 6.09
C ARG A 141 16.50 -3.95 4.90
N ASN A 142 15.99 -4.92 4.15
CA ASN A 142 16.66 -5.50 2.97
C ASN A 142 16.18 -4.89 1.64
N ASP A 143 15.24 -3.95 1.66
CA ASP A 143 14.85 -3.21 0.45
C ASP A 143 15.93 -2.16 0.16
N ASP A 144 16.60 -2.27 -1.00
CA ASP A 144 17.73 -1.41 -1.36
C ASP A 144 17.37 0.09 -1.32
N GLN A 145 16.16 0.45 -1.77
CA GLN A 145 15.74 1.84 -1.84
C GLN A 145 15.45 2.40 -0.45
N VAL A 146 14.76 1.61 0.40
CA VAL A 146 14.47 1.99 1.78
C VAL A 146 15.75 2.02 2.61
N ALA A 147 16.59 1.01 2.51
CA ALA A 147 17.86 0.92 3.22
C ALA A 147 18.80 2.08 2.85
N TRP A 148 18.86 2.46 1.57
CA TRP A 148 19.62 3.63 1.15
C TRP A 148 19.06 4.94 1.74
N ALA A 149 17.74 5.13 1.68
CA ALA A 149 17.11 6.34 2.21
C ALA A 149 17.28 6.45 3.73
N TYR A 150 17.20 5.33 4.45
CA TYR A 150 17.46 5.25 5.88
C TYR A 150 18.92 5.59 6.22
N ARG A 151 19.90 5.00 5.52
CA ARG A 151 21.33 5.37 5.70
C ARG A 151 21.58 6.84 5.42
N SER A 152 20.96 7.40 4.38
CA SER A 152 21.03 8.85 4.11
C SER A 152 20.47 9.65 5.28
N ALA A 153 19.34 9.22 5.85
CA ALA A 153 18.74 9.86 7.02
C ALA A 153 19.68 9.82 8.23
N LEU A 154 20.31 8.69 8.51
CA LEU A 154 21.28 8.53 9.61
C LEU A 154 22.48 9.46 9.45
N VAL A 155 23.05 9.54 8.24
CA VAL A 155 24.17 10.44 7.94
C VAL A 155 23.78 11.90 8.16
N ASP A 156 22.62 12.32 7.62
CA ASP A 156 22.12 13.69 7.77
C ASP A 156 21.76 14.01 9.24
N ALA A 157 21.34 13.01 10.02
CA ALA A 157 21.07 13.11 11.45
C ALA A 157 22.32 13.00 12.33
N GLN A 158 23.50 12.74 11.74
CA GLN A 158 24.76 12.48 12.45
C GLN A 158 24.71 11.27 13.41
N GLN A 159 23.83 10.31 13.13
CA GLN A 159 23.64 9.09 13.93
C GLN A 159 24.47 7.92 13.38
N PHE A 160 25.80 8.07 13.41
CA PHE A 160 26.72 7.11 12.79
C PHE A 160 26.76 5.74 13.50
N ASP A 161 26.44 5.70 14.79
CA ASP A 161 26.42 4.44 15.56
C ASP A 161 25.39 3.43 15.01
N ASN A 162 24.38 3.92 14.31
CA ASN A 162 23.33 3.11 13.69
C ASN A 162 23.62 2.70 12.24
N LEU A 163 24.81 3.02 11.70
CA LEU A 163 25.24 2.61 10.35
C LEU A 163 25.83 1.19 10.40
N HIS A 164 24.99 0.18 10.50
CA HIS A 164 25.38 -1.23 10.41
C HIS A 164 24.43 -2.03 9.54
#